data_AF-A0A1M4WQ98-F1
#
_entry.id   AF-A0A1M4WQ98-F1
#
_cell.length_a   1.000
_cell.length_b   1.000
_cell.length_c   1.000
_cell.angle_alpha   90.00
_cell.angle_beta   90.00
_cell.angle_gamma   90.00
#
_symmetry.space_group_name_H-M   'P 1'
#
loop_
_entity.id
_entity.type
_entity.pdbx_description
1 polymer ?
#
loop_
_entity_poly.entity_id
_entity_poly.type
_entity_poly.pdbx_seq_one_letter_code
_entity_poly.pdbx_strand_id
1 'polypeptide(L)'
;MSLLLLIVTGCSNDDEYQNGKSSENRTATQVRWYGVKEVTGTVQTRGAADRMKLWAQDPIITVKFLNNPDDPALVEQIKSYAKEWEQYAGVTFQFVESTETALVRIGFDWEGNSWLTWSYTGNDAKMVRSQSEPTAVFGGFNDGYMTDEEIRGDVLRVFGQVLGLEFEQRHGDWDASWWKADKNGVYYAQSYWESMFEDYYENFDWETIRQYVFDPLAGATIVQTDEVDLESIMIWPYYTRKETTTLLANYDLSEKDKEFIAILYPKKEGNTIQIAWVDAGYFVWVNEEKTQLRITAKGTQVEELPDVVDGKQLTSARSMFEFPPSIYLKLKKAPMFDTSNITDFSYMFYFCEELIEVPKYDTHNGILFNSMFSRCQKLETIPQFDVSSGVYFDYMFLRCNRLISVPDLNTSNAISFQEMFYDCLDLFDAPWLDTSKGKNFSLMFMNCSKLRSVPAYDTSSGTSFQRMFWACSSLKSIPLLDVSNGEAFEGMFKYAQSIEELYLKGIGGEKDDNSSSVVSLDLDISSPILNISSLQYMVDNTTGSNPARTINLSKALETQVPASLIAEAAAKNLTIQFIY
;
A
#
# COMPACT_ATOMS: atom_id res chain seq x y z
N MET A 1 -48.57 28.91 31.02
CA MET A 1 -48.42 30.35 30.73
C MET A 1 -47.48 30.46 29.54
N SER A 2 -47.83 30.93 28.35
CA SER A 2 -49.09 31.41 27.78
C SER A 2 -48.99 31.20 26.27
N LEU A 3 -50.14 30.92 25.66
CA LEU A 3 -50.41 30.92 24.22
C LEU A 3 -50.30 32.35 23.64
N LEU A 4 -49.90 32.47 22.36
CA LEU A 4 -50.40 33.41 21.34
C LEU A 4 -49.68 33.02 20.02
N LEU A 5 -50.24 32.43 18.96
CA LEU A 5 -51.49 32.52 18.21
C LEU A 5 -51.72 33.87 17.46
N LEU A 6 -51.49 33.79 16.13
CA LEU A 6 -52.38 34.17 15.00
C LEU A 6 -52.21 35.50 14.21
N ILE A 7 -52.37 35.30 12.88
CA ILE A 7 -53.20 36.05 11.89
C ILE A 7 -52.57 37.29 11.23
N VAL A 8 -52.67 37.58 9.92
CA VAL A 8 -53.11 36.88 8.68
C VAL A 8 -53.06 37.90 7.51
N THR A 9 -53.09 37.40 6.27
CA THR A 9 -53.52 38.00 4.97
C THR A 9 -52.72 39.09 4.26
N GLY A 10 -52.55 38.88 2.94
CA GLY A 10 -52.47 39.94 1.92
C GLY A 10 -52.22 39.38 0.51
N CYS A 11 -53.27 39.21 -0.30
CA CYS A 11 -53.25 38.74 -1.70
C CYS A 11 -52.71 39.80 -2.69
N SER A 12 -52.07 39.37 -3.80
CA SER A 12 -52.63 39.38 -5.17
C SER A 12 -51.55 39.48 -6.28
N ASN A 13 -51.54 38.44 -7.12
CA ASN A 13 -51.49 38.44 -8.60
C ASN A 13 -50.38 39.13 -9.43
N ASP A 14 -49.77 38.26 -10.26
CA ASP A 14 -49.57 38.33 -11.72
C ASP A 14 -48.13 38.36 -12.25
N ASP A 15 -47.80 37.21 -12.85
CA ASP A 15 -47.13 36.99 -14.15
C ASP A 15 -45.86 36.12 -14.17
N GLU A 16 -45.93 35.17 -15.10
CA GLU A 16 -45.23 33.89 -15.25
C GLU A 16 -43.70 33.95 -15.38
N TYR A 17 -43.03 33.02 -14.70
CA TYR A 17 -42.02 32.15 -15.33
C TYR A 17 -42.04 30.77 -14.63
N GLN A 18 -42.41 29.73 -15.38
CA GLN A 18 -42.47 28.34 -14.92
C GLN A 18 -41.07 27.71 -14.89
N ASN A 19 -40.55 27.33 -13.72
CA ASN A 19 -39.82 26.08 -13.52
C ASN A 19 -39.48 25.79 -12.03
N GLY A 20 -39.68 24.54 -11.61
CA GLY A 20 -39.16 23.97 -10.36
C GLY A 20 -40.07 24.09 -9.15
N LYS A 21 -40.54 22.96 -8.61
CA LYS A 21 -41.36 22.86 -7.39
C LYS A 21 -40.67 23.57 -6.22
N SER A 22 -41.42 24.44 -5.53
CA SER A 22 -40.99 25.16 -4.34
C SER A 22 -40.71 24.21 -3.16
N SER A 23 -39.52 24.34 -2.57
CA SER A 23 -39.18 23.80 -1.25
C SER A 23 -39.78 24.68 -0.16
N GLU A 24 -41.08 24.53 0.08
CA GLU A 24 -41.75 25.21 1.19
C GLU A 24 -41.31 24.59 2.53
N ASN A 25 -40.79 25.46 3.42
CA ASN A 25 -40.24 25.23 4.76
C ASN A 25 -38.72 24.97 4.90
N ARG A 26 -37.87 25.77 4.25
CA ARG A 26 -36.58 26.13 4.88
C ARG A 26 -36.84 27.25 5.89
N THR A 27 -36.96 26.92 7.18
CA THR A 27 -36.79 27.95 8.22
C THR A 27 -35.40 28.56 8.03
N ALA A 28 -35.36 29.89 7.97
CA ALA A 28 -34.16 30.66 7.68
C ALA A 28 -32.92 30.21 8.51
N THR A 29 -31.74 30.40 7.91
CA THR A 29 -30.44 30.72 8.55
C THR A 29 -29.29 29.70 8.61
N GLN A 30 -29.15 28.72 7.72
CA GLN A 30 -27.82 28.12 7.50
C GLN A 30 -27.39 28.24 6.04
N VAL A 31 -26.73 29.37 5.78
CA VAL A 31 -25.95 29.62 4.56
C VAL A 31 -24.75 28.70 4.63
N ARG A 32 -24.55 27.86 3.61
CA ARG A 32 -23.34 27.03 3.53
C ARG A 32 -22.22 27.79 2.85
N TRP A 33 -21.02 27.65 3.40
CA TRP A 33 -19.79 28.17 2.82
C TRP A 33 -18.98 27.04 2.22
N TYR A 34 -18.48 27.31 1.02
CA TYR A 34 -17.60 26.42 0.27
C TYR A 34 -16.22 27.07 0.18
N GLY A 35 -15.14 26.36 0.48
CA GLY A 35 -13.82 26.96 0.32
C GLY A 35 -12.64 26.01 0.30
N VAL A 36 -11.45 26.59 0.41
CA VAL A 36 -10.15 25.92 0.36
C VAL A 36 -9.38 26.29 1.63
N LYS A 37 -8.71 25.31 2.25
CA LYS A 37 -7.86 25.56 3.43
C LYS A 37 -6.40 25.76 3.00
N GLU A 38 -5.77 26.85 3.44
CA GLU A 38 -4.37 27.15 3.15
C GLU A 38 -3.41 26.42 4.12
N VAL A 39 -2.20 26.10 3.64
CA VAL A 39 -1.09 25.66 4.51
C VAL A 39 -0.15 26.85 4.79
N THR A 40 0.01 27.23 6.06
CA THR A 40 0.94 28.29 6.45
C THR A 40 2.40 27.84 6.31
N GLY A 41 3.17 28.48 5.42
CA GLY A 41 4.60 28.19 5.21
C GLY A 41 4.97 27.65 3.81
N THR A 42 4.52 28.36 2.76
CA THR A 42 4.79 28.17 1.31
C THR A 42 4.44 26.81 0.68
N VAL A 43 3.29 26.73 0.00
CA VAL A 43 3.13 26.62 -1.48
C VAL A 43 1.84 27.36 -1.88
N GLN A 44 1.96 28.50 -2.57
CA GLN A 44 0.85 29.41 -2.87
C GLN A 44 -0.15 28.81 -3.88
N THR A 45 -1.43 28.76 -3.53
CA THR A 45 -2.57 28.40 -4.40
C THR A 45 -2.93 29.54 -5.34
N ARG A 46 -2.91 29.25 -6.64
CA ARG A 46 -3.49 30.13 -7.67
C ARG A 46 -4.22 29.25 -8.71
N GLY A 47 -5.39 28.73 -8.31
CA GLY A 47 -6.55 28.15 -9.02
C GLY A 47 -6.34 27.03 -10.07
N ALA A 48 -7.22 26.89 -11.11
CA ALA A 48 -7.19 25.94 -12.22
C ALA A 48 -5.89 25.14 -12.27
N ALA A 49 -6.01 23.82 -12.12
CA ALA A 49 -5.09 23.04 -11.31
C ALA A 49 -3.61 23.46 -11.40
N ASP A 50 -3.04 23.85 -10.27
CA ASP A 50 -1.60 24.06 -10.14
C ASP A 50 -0.88 22.70 -10.23
N ARG A 51 -0.02 22.53 -11.25
CA ARG A 51 0.75 21.29 -11.46
C ARG A 51 1.55 20.86 -10.24
N MET A 52 1.94 21.79 -9.36
CA MET A 52 2.69 21.45 -8.15
C MET A 52 1.81 20.78 -7.08
N LYS A 53 0.49 20.95 -7.16
CA LYS A 53 -0.50 20.40 -6.22
C LYS A 53 -1.15 19.13 -6.74
N LEU A 54 -0.98 18.79 -8.02
CA LEU A 54 -1.44 17.52 -8.55
C LEU A 54 -0.75 16.35 -7.83
N TRP A 55 -1.46 15.22 -7.73
CA TRP A 55 -0.86 13.99 -7.27
C TRP A 55 0.16 13.46 -8.30
N ALA A 56 1.02 12.54 -7.88
CA ALA A 56 1.87 11.81 -8.83
C ALA A 56 1.00 11.03 -9.83
N GLN A 57 1.54 10.66 -10.99
CA GLN A 57 0.83 9.87 -11.99
C GLN A 57 0.35 8.52 -11.41
N ASP A 58 -0.86 8.10 -11.79
CA ASP A 58 -1.58 6.92 -11.26
C ASP A 58 -1.69 6.86 -9.72
N PRO A 59 -2.16 7.92 -9.06
CA PRO A 59 -2.16 7.97 -7.61
C PRO A 59 -3.23 7.04 -7.04
N ILE A 60 -2.82 6.20 -6.09
CA ILE A 60 -3.75 5.60 -5.12
C ILE A 60 -3.89 6.60 -3.97
N ILE A 61 -5.04 7.28 -3.92
CA ILE A 61 -5.38 8.27 -2.90
C ILE A 61 -6.16 7.53 -1.81
N THR A 62 -5.52 7.25 -0.69
CA THR A 62 -6.19 6.63 0.47
C THR A 62 -7.11 7.64 1.16
N VAL A 63 -8.36 7.23 1.40
CA VAL A 63 -9.42 8.05 1.98
C VAL A 63 -9.98 7.36 3.21
N LYS A 64 -10.16 8.09 4.33
CA LYS A 64 -10.90 7.59 5.49
C LYS A 64 -11.87 8.62 6.04
N PHE A 65 -12.86 8.14 6.78
CA PHE A 65 -13.79 8.97 7.53
C PHE A 65 -13.33 9.07 8.99
N LEU A 66 -13.24 10.30 9.54
CA LEU A 66 -12.82 10.55 10.93
C LEU A 66 -13.99 10.41 11.91
N ASN A 67 -15.18 10.73 11.44
CA ASN A 67 -16.46 10.49 12.07
C ASN A 67 -17.46 10.04 11.01
N ASN A 68 -18.59 9.50 11.44
CA ASN A 68 -19.65 9.05 10.53
C ASN A 68 -20.80 10.05 10.53
N PRO A 69 -21.51 10.20 9.41
CA PRO A 69 -22.78 10.88 9.40
C PRO A 69 -23.85 10.06 10.13
N ASP A 70 -24.94 10.71 10.52
CA ASP A 70 -26.06 10.10 11.26
C ASP A 70 -26.76 9.01 10.43
N ASP A 71 -26.81 9.15 9.11
CA ASP A 71 -27.27 8.12 8.17
C ASP A 71 -26.08 7.36 7.55
N PRO A 72 -25.86 6.07 7.89
CA PRO A 72 -24.80 5.26 7.32
C PRO A 72 -24.87 5.11 5.79
N ALA A 73 -26.05 5.27 5.18
CA ALA A 73 -26.21 5.19 3.73
C ALA A 73 -25.44 6.32 3.00
N LEU A 74 -25.28 7.47 3.66
CA LEU A 74 -24.53 8.61 3.11
C LEU A 74 -23.05 8.25 2.86
N VAL A 75 -22.45 7.40 3.68
CA VAL A 75 -21.06 6.97 3.50
C VAL A 75 -20.90 6.23 2.16
N GLU A 76 -21.80 5.31 1.85
CA GLU A 76 -21.76 4.56 0.59
C GLU A 76 -22.11 5.45 -0.61
N GLN A 77 -23.03 6.40 -0.44
CA GLN A 77 -23.37 7.38 -1.47
C GLN A 77 -22.18 8.30 -1.79
N ILE A 78 -21.49 8.81 -0.78
CA ILE A 78 -20.27 9.63 -0.93
C ILE A 78 -19.17 8.83 -1.64
N LYS A 79 -18.94 7.57 -1.23
CA LYS A 79 -17.98 6.70 -1.91
C LYS A 79 -18.32 6.55 -3.39
N SER A 80 -19.60 6.34 -3.70
CA SER A 80 -20.07 6.19 -5.08
C SER A 80 -19.85 7.46 -5.92
N TYR A 81 -20.24 8.64 -5.41
CA TYR A 81 -20.08 9.89 -6.13
C TYR A 81 -18.61 10.30 -6.27
N ALA A 82 -17.79 10.10 -5.24
CA ALA A 82 -16.34 10.32 -5.31
C ALA A 82 -15.69 9.48 -6.42
N LYS A 83 -16.08 8.20 -6.54
CA LYS A 83 -15.58 7.30 -7.57
C LYS A 83 -16.01 7.66 -8.99
N GLU A 84 -16.95 8.59 -9.18
CA GLU A 84 -17.31 9.06 -10.51
C GLU A 84 -16.13 9.74 -11.21
N TRP A 85 -15.27 10.45 -10.48
CA TRP A 85 -14.04 11.02 -11.04
C TRP A 85 -13.10 9.94 -11.61
N GLU A 86 -13.06 8.74 -11.03
CA GLU A 86 -12.28 7.60 -11.55
C GLU A 86 -12.76 7.14 -12.93
N GLN A 87 -13.96 7.56 -13.38
CA GLN A 87 -14.46 7.29 -14.72
C GLN A 87 -13.81 8.17 -15.80
N TYR A 88 -13.17 9.27 -15.42
CA TYR A 88 -12.56 10.23 -16.35
C TYR A 88 -11.07 10.46 -16.07
N ALA A 89 -10.63 10.29 -14.82
CA ALA A 89 -9.27 10.50 -14.35
C ALA A 89 -8.52 9.17 -14.12
N GLY A 90 -7.23 9.12 -14.45
CA GLY A 90 -6.31 8.02 -14.13
C GLY A 90 -5.90 7.99 -12.65
N VAL A 91 -6.88 7.95 -11.74
CA VAL A 91 -6.70 8.00 -10.28
C VAL A 91 -7.52 6.89 -9.61
N THR A 92 -7.11 6.45 -8.42
CA THR A 92 -7.88 5.51 -7.59
C THR A 92 -8.11 6.09 -6.20
N PHE A 93 -9.36 6.17 -5.75
CA PHE A 93 -9.73 6.41 -4.37
C PHE A 93 -9.88 5.09 -3.62
N GLN A 94 -8.94 4.83 -2.72
CA GLN A 94 -8.97 3.66 -1.85
C GLN A 94 -9.53 4.06 -0.49
N PHE A 95 -10.79 3.69 -0.22
CA PHE A 95 -11.39 3.89 1.10
C PHE A 95 -10.86 2.84 2.08
N VAL A 96 -10.20 3.29 3.15
CA VAL A 96 -9.55 2.46 4.17
C VAL A 96 -10.27 2.56 5.50
N GLU A 97 -9.98 1.63 6.42
CA GLU A 97 -10.58 1.65 7.77
C GLU A 97 -10.15 2.88 8.57
N SER A 98 -10.98 3.31 9.52
CA SER A 98 -10.72 4.51 10.35
C SER A 98 -9.39 4.45 11.11
N THR A 99 -8.93 3.24 11.45
CA THR A 99 -7.67 2.96 12.13
C THR A 99 -6.43 3.07 11.24
N GLU A 100 -6.60 3.04 9.92
CA GLU A 100 -5.50 3.12 8.97
C GLU A 100 -5.04 4.57 8.74
N THR A 101 -3.82 4.72 8.21
CA THR A 101 -3.33 6.02 7.74
C THR A 101 -3.91 6.33 6.37
N ALA A 102 -4.43 7.54 6.19
CA ALA A 102 -5.00 7.97 4.91
C ALA A 102 -4.43 9.33 4.50
N LEU A 103 -4.28 9.56 3.19
CA LEU A 103 -3.91 10.84 2.62
C LEU A 103 -5.04 11.86 2.77
N VAL A 104 -6.27 11.44 2.50
CA VAL A 104 -7.50 12.23 2.62
C VAL A 104 -8.30 11.75 3.82
N ARG A 105 -8.70 12.68 4.68
CA ARG A 105 -9.43 12.41 5.92
C ARG A 105 -10.67 13.28 5.96
N ILE A 106 -11.84 12.66 5.84
CA ILE A 106 -13.14 13.33 5.72
C ILE A 106 -13.75 13.47 7.11
N GLY A 107 -14.11 14.69 7.49
CA GLY A 107 -14.96 14.98 8.64
C GLY A 107 -16.38 15.41 8.23
N PHE A 108 -17.36 15.11 9.06
CA PHE A 108 -18.74 15.61 8.94
C PHE A 108 -19.06 16.56 10.08
N ASP A 109 -19.66 17.70 9.77
CA ASP A 109 -20.06 18.73 10.75
C ASP A 109 -18.97 18.98 11.82
N TRP A 110 -17.73 19.08 11.34
CA TRP A 110 -16.54 18.98 12.18
C TRP A 110 -16.51 20.11 13.22
N GLU A 111 -16.22 19.77 14.47
CA GLU A 111 -16.26 20.71 15.60
C GLU A 111 -17.62 21.41 15.79
N GLY A 112 -18.71 20.73 15.39
CA GLY A 112 -20.07 21.26 15.50
C GLY A 112 -20.42 22.29 14.42
N ASN A 113 -19.63 22.36 13.35
CA ASN A 113 -19.83 23.28 12.25
C ASN A 113 -20.52 22.59 11.07
N SER A 114 -21.85 22.74 10.98
CA SER A 114 -22.65 22.21 9.87
C SER A 114 -22.79 23.17 8.68
N TRP A 115 -22.17 24.34 8.72
CA TRP A 115 -22.29 25.34 7.65
C TRP A 115 -21.07 25.37 6.73
N LEU A 116 -19.99 24.66 7.04
CA LEU A 116 -18.71 24.77 6.35
C LEU A 116 -18.35 23.48 5.58
N THR A 117 -18.22 23.60 4.27
CA THR A 117 -17.71 22.54 3.38
C THR A 117 -16.40 22.99 2.74
N TRP A 118 -15.34 22.20 2.87
CA TRP A 118 -14.01 22.57 2.34
C TRP A 118 -13.10 21.37 2.13
N SER A 119 -12.06 21.55 1.31
CA SER A 119 -10.94 20.61 1.17
C SER A 119 -9.60 21.34 1.08
N TYR A 120 -8.50 20.69 1.46
CA TYR A 120 -7.19 21.06 0.91
C TYR A 120 -7.15 20.69 -0.57
N THR A 121 -6.40 21.47 -1.35
CA THR A 121 -6.27 21.27 -2.79
C THR A 121 -5.16 20.25 -3.10
N GLY A 122 -5.53 19.13 -3.71
CA GLY A 122 -4.56 18.16 -4.21
C GLY A 122 -3.65 17.57 -3.12
N ASN A 123 -2.36 17.50 -3.43
CA ASN A 123 -1.33 16.93 -2.58
C ASN A 123 -0.99 17.77 -1.33
N ASP A 124 -1.58 18.98 -1.16
CA ASP A 124 -1.44 19.79 0.06
C ASP A 124 -1.97 19.04 1.29
N ALA A 125 -2.88 18.08 1.10
CA ALA A 125 -3.34 17.17 2.15
C ALA A 125 -2.19 16.42 2.87
N LYS A 126 -1.04 16.24 2.20
CA LYS A 126 0.18 15.63 2.79
C LYS A 126 0.85 16.51 3.85
N MET A 127 0.57 17.81 3.86
CA MET A 127 1.16 18.73 4.84
C MET A 127 0.51 18.59 6.22
N VAL A 128 -0.73 18.09 6.27
CA VAL A 128 -1.41 17.75 7.53
C VAL A 128 -0.90 16.39 8.00
N ARG A 129 0.05 16.41 8.94
CA ARG A 129 0.70 15.19 9.47
C ARG A 129 -0.18 14.42 10.45
N SER A 130 -1.09 15.11 11.13
CA SER A 130 -1.98 14.51 12.12
C SER A 130 -3.06 13.67 11.44
N GLN A 131 -3.17 12.39 11.82
CA GLN A 131 -4.15 11.45 11.28
C GLN A 131 -5.55 11.58 11.90
N SER A 132 -5.70 12.45 12.91
CA SER A 132 -6.97 12.80 13.55
C SER A 132 -7.51 14.16 13.11
N GLU A 133 -6.81 14.85 12.21
CA GLU A 133 -7.24 16.14 11.66
C GLU A 133 -7.79 15.95 10.24
N PRO A 134 -8.94 16.58 9.91
CA PRO A 134 -9.53 16.47 8.60
C PRO A 134 -8.69 17.18 7.55
N THR A 135 -8.71 16.65 6.33
CA THR A 135 -8.23 17.33 5.12
C THR A 135 -9.37 17.73 4.18
N ALA A 136 -10.56 17.23 4.43
CA ALA A 136 -11.79 17.65 3.80
C ALA A 136 -12.93 17.56 4.84
N VAL A 137 -13.90 18.45 4.73
CA VAL A 137 -15.08 18.49 5.61
C VAL A 137 -16.33 18.69 4.77
N PHE A 138 -17.36 17.92 5.09
CA PHE A 138 -18.73 18.14 4.62
C PHE A 138 -19.57 18.74 5.75
N GLY A 139 -20.13 19.92 5.51
CA GLY A 139 -21.07 20.58 6.43
C GLY A 139 -22.53 20.41 6.00
N GLY A 140 -23.40 20.10 6.94
CA GLY A 140 -24.86 20.06 6.79
C GLY A 140 -25.40 18.69 6.41
N PHE A 141 -24.53 17.67 6.35
CA PHE A 141 -24.89 16.33 5.91
C PHE A 141 -25.70 15.55 6.96
N ASN A 142 -25.65 15.96 8.24
CA ASN A 142 -26.48 15.37 9.29
C ASN A 142 -27.80 16.12 9.52
N ASP A 143 -28.01 17.26 8.87
CA ASP A 143 -29.19 18.10 9.14
C ASP A 143 -30.47 17.51 8.51
N GLY A 144 -30.36 16.53 7.61
CA GLY A 144 -31.48 15.82 7.00
C GLY A 144 -32.28 16.64 5.98
N TYR A 145 -31.78 17.82 5.59
CA TYR A 145 -32.46 18.75 4.68
C TYR A 145 -31.85 18.81 3.26
N MET A 146 -30.71 18.15 3.04
CA MET A 146 -30.06 18.11 1.73
C MET A 146 -30.77 17.14 0.80
N THR A 147 -30.98 17.55 -0.45
CA THR A 147 -31.40 16.61 -1.49
C THR A 147 -30.22 15.76 -1.95
N ASP A 148 -30.51 14.62 -2.60
CA ASP A 148 -29.48 13.76 -3.19
C ASP A 148 -28.64 14.53 -4.22
N GLU A 149 -29.23 15.45 -4.98
CA GLU A 149 -28.51 16.31 -5.92
C GLU A 149 -27.55 17.26 -5.20
N GLU A 150 -27.98 17.87 -4.09
CA GLU A 150 -27.11 18.75 -3.29
C GLU A 150 -25.94 17.98 -2.66
N ILE A 151 -26.19 16.78 -2.13
CA ILE A 151 -25.15 15.87 -1.64
C ILE A 151 -24.17 15.53 -2.76
N ARG A 152 -24.69 15.15 -3.93
CA ARG A 152 -23.87 14.80 -5.08
C ARG A 152 -22.97 15.95 -5.52
N GLY A 153 -23.54 17.15 -5.65
CA GLY A 153 -22.79 18.33 -6.06
C GLY A 153 -21.66 18.67 -5.09
N ASP A 154 -21.92 18.60 -3.79
CA ASP A 154 -20.93 18.87 -2.75
C ASP A 154 -19.82 17.82 -2.76
N VAL A 155 -20.16 16.54 -2.89
CA VAL A 155 -19.17 15.45 -2.97
C VAL A 155 -18.28 15.60 -4.19
N LEU A 156 -18.86 15.79 -5.38
CA LEU A 156 -18.07 15.92 -6.61
C LEU A 156 -17.14 17.12 -6.55
N ARG A 157 -17.60 18.26 -6.01
CA ARG A 157 -16.79 19.49 -5.87
C ARG A 157 -15.65 19.32 -4.87
N VAL A 158 -15.91 18.75 -3.70
CA VAL A 158 -14.88 18.45 -2.69
C VAL A 158 -13.85 17.47 -3.27
N PHE A 159 -14.28 16.42 -3.95
CA PHE A 159 -13.35 15.48 -4.57
C PHE A 159 -12.62 16.07 -5.79
N GLY A 160 -13.19 17.05 -6.49
CA GLY A 160 -12.49 17.87 -7.47
C GLY A 160 -11.33 18.64 -6.83
N GLN A 161 -11.57 19.28 -5.68
CA GLN A 161 -10.50 19.93 -4.90
C GLN A 161 -9.46 18.93 -4.40
N VAL A 162 -9.88 17.75 -3.92
CA VAL A 162 -8.96 16.66 -3.55
C VAL A 162 -8.07 16.27 -4.72
N LEU A 163 -8.55 16.33 -5.96
CA LEU A 163 -7.76 16.07 -7.17
C LEU A 163 -6.89 17.27 -7.60
N GLY A 164 -6.99 18.40 -6.93
CA GLY A 164 -6.22 19.60 -7.23
C GLY A 164 -6.93 20.61 -8.12
N LEU A 165 -8.22 20.41 -8.42
CA LEU A 165 -9.04 21.42 -9.08
C LEU A 165 -9.37 22.57 -8.13
N GLU A 166 -9.70 23.70 -8.70
CA GLU A 166 -10.00 24.94 -7.99
C GLU A 166 -11.27 25.55 -8.58
N PHE A 167 -11.85 26.55 -7.91
CA PHE A 167 -13.12 27.11 -8.38
C PHE A 167 -13.01 27.75 -9.76
N GLU A 168 -14.02 27.52 -10.59
CA GLU A 168 -14.09 27.99 -11.98
C GLU A 168 -14.07 29.52 -12.07
N GLN A 169 -14.56 30.20 -11.03
CA GLN A 169 -14.49 31.66 -10.89
C GLN A 169 -13.07 32.22 -10.85
N ARG A 170 -12.06 31.36 -10.66
CA ARG A 170 -10.65 31.73 -10.69
C ARG A 170 -10.06 31.60 -12.10
N HIS A 171 -10.78 31.06 -13.08
CA HIS A 171 -10.31 30.96 -14.47
C HIS A 171 -9.81 32.31 -15.00
N GLY A 172 -8.70 32.34 -15.77
CA GLY A 172 -8.07 33.57 -16.22
C GLY A 172 -8.97 34.49 -17.05
N ASP A 173 -9.89 33.91 -17.81
CA ASP A 173 -10.88 34.61 -18.65
C ASP A 173 -12.22 34.85 -17.98
N TRP A 174 -12.34 34.57 -16.69
CA TRP A 174 -13.58 34.80 -15.94
C TRP A 174 -13.91 36.29 -15.91
N ASP A 175 -15.11 36.66 -16.38
CA ASP A 175 -15.52 38.06 -16.47
C ASP A 175 -15.72 38.62 -15.07
N ALA A 176 -14.70 39.25 -14.52
CA ALA A 176 -14.78 39.79 -13.18
C ALA A 176 -15.82 40.93 -13.03
N SER A 177 -16.45 41.42 -14.10
CA SER A 177 -17.49 42.45 -14.05
C SER A 177 -18.74 42.02 -13.26
N TRP A 178 -19.05 40.72 -13.17
CA TRP A 178 -20.23 40.27 -12.40
C TRP A 178 -20.08 40.46 -10.88
N TRP A 179 -18.84 40.56 -10.37
CA TRP A 179 -18.57 40.91 -8.97
C TRP A 179 -17.85 42.25 -8.78
N LYS A 180 -17.24 42.81 -9.84
CA LYS A 180 -16.61 44.14 -9.82
C LYS A 180 -17.65 45.25 -10.00
N ALA A 181 -17.40 46.36 -9.32
CA ALA A 181 -18.35 47.44 -9.01
C ALA A 181 -19.15 48.02 -10.18
N ASP A 182 -20.32 48.58 -9.87
CA ASP A 182 -20.93 49.60 -10.72
C ASP A 182 -20.19 50.94 -10.62
N LYS A 183 -20.71 51.94 -11.35
CA LYS A 183 -20.14 53.29 -11.56
C LYS A 183 -19.79 54.05 -10.27
N ASN A 184 -20.26 53.58 -9.11
CA ASN A 184 -20.07 54.22 -7.81
C ASN A 184 -19.09 53.48 -6.88
N GLY A 185 -18.43 52.41 -7.34
CA GLY A 185 -17.40 51.72 -6.55
C GLY A 185 -17.96 50.81 -5.44
N VAL A 186 -19.27 50.48 -5.46
CA VAL A 186 -19.88 49.51 -4.55
C VAL A 186 -19.90 48.14 -5.22
N TYR A 187 -19.25 47.17 -4.59
CA TYR A 187 -19.27 45.77 -5.02
C TYR A 187 -20.60 45.14 -4.55
N TYR A 188 -21.46 44.73 -5.49
CA TYR A 188 -22.69 44.01 -5.17
C TYR A 188 -22.42 42.71 -4.41
N ALA A 189 -21.30 42.04 -4.72
CA ALA A 189 -20.84 40.86 -4.01
C ALA A 189 -20.33 41.22 -2.60
N GLN A 190 -19.44 42.20 -2.44
CA GLN A 190 -18.86 42.55 -1.13
C GLN A 190 -19.92 42.83 -0.07
N SER A 191 -20.83 43.76 -0.34
CA SER A 191 -21.86 44.16 0.62
C SER A 191 -22.83 43.03 0.96
N TYR A 192 -23.08 42.13 -0.01
CA TYR A 192 -23.81 40.89 0.24
C TYR A 192 -23.02 39.97 1.18
N TRP A 193 -21.78 39.66 0.86
CA TRP A 193 -20.97 38.70 1.60
C TRP A 193 -20.59 39.19 2.99
N GLU A 194 -20.13 40.43 3.13
CA GLU A 194 -19.85 41.03 4.44
C GLU A 194 -21.09 40.99 5.34
N SER A 195 -22.30 41.25 4.80
CA SER A 195 -23.54 41.14 5.57
C SER A 195 -23.97 39.70 5.90
N MET A 196 -23.50 38.71 5.13
CA MET A 196 -23.81 37.29 5.38
C MET A 196 -22.87 36.69 6.43
N PHE A 197 -21.68 37.28 6.63
CA PHE A 197 -20.65 36.79 7.55
C PHE A 197 -20.47 37.67 8.79
N GLU A 198 -21.21 38.78 8.92
CA GLU A 198 -21.13 39.74 10.03
C GLU A 198 -21.26 39.07 11.41
N ASP A 199 -22.06 38.01 11.52
CA ASP A 199 -22.33 37.29 12.78
C ASP A 199 -21.54 35.96 12.96
N TYR A 200 -20.80 35.50 11.94
CA TYR A 200 -20.33 34.10 11.89
C TYR A 200 -18.83 33.91 12.13
N TYR A 201 -17.96 34.89 11.83
CA TYR A 201 -16.51 34.75 12.06
C TYR A 201 -15.80 36.11 12.18
N GLU A 202 -15.07 36.34 13.27
CA GLU A 202 -14.05 37.40 13.32
C GLU A 202 -12.92 37.02 12.34
N ASN A 203 -12.65 37.84 11.32
CA ASN A 203 -11.57 37.74 10.32
C ASN A 203 -11.86 37.11 8.93
N PHE A 204 -13.11 36.87 8.53
CA PHE A 204 -13.42 36.49 7.13
C PHE A 204 -13.87 37.69 6.30
N ASP A 205 -12.93 38.56 5.96
CA ASP A 205 -13.20 39.77 5.18
C ASP A 205 -13.34 39.50 3.68
N TRP A 206 -13.84 40.49 2.95
CA TRP A 206 -13.99 40.40 1.50
C TRP A 206 -12.67 40.15 0.76
N GLU A 207 -11.55 40.64 1.29
CA GLU A 207 -10.24 40.41 0.69
C GLU A 207 -9.88 38.92 0.71
N THR A 208 -10.11 38.26 1.84
CA THR A 208 -9.92 36.82 2.03
C THR A 208 -10.81 36.01 1.08
N ILE A 209 -12.10 36.34 0.99
CA ILE A 209 -13.05 35.66 0.09
C ILE A 209 -12.61 35.77 -1.38
N ARG A 210 -12.20 36.97 -1.80
CA ARG A 210 -11.73 37.18 -3.18
C ARG A 210 -10.51 36.32 -3.49
N GLN A 211 -9.53 36.25 -2.60
CA GLN A 211 -8.33 35.45 -2.83
C GLN A 211 -8.61 33.96 -3.04
N TYR A 212 -9.61 33.41 -2.32
CA TYR A 212 -9.96 31.99 -2.39
C TYR A 212 -10.90 31.64 -3.54
N VAL A 213 -11.78 32.55 -3.96
CA VAL A 213 -12.88 32.21 -4.89
C VAL A 213 -12.81 32.99 -6.20
N PHE A 214 -12.39 34.26 -6.20
CA PHE A 214 -12.64 35.16 -7.34
C PHE A 214 -11.40 35.74 -8.01
N ASP A 215 -10.28 35.85 -7.28
CA ASP A 215 -9.06 36.43 -7.84
C ASP A 215 -8.43 35.43 -8.82
N PRO A 216 -8.24 35.82 -10.10
CA PRO A 216 -7.69 34.95 -11.10
C PRO A 216 -6.26 34.56 -10.82
N LEU A 217 -5.82 33.58 -11.57
CA LEU A 217 -4.61 32.84 -11.30
C LEU A 217 -3.53 33.29 -12.22
N ALA A 218 -2.32 33.36 -11.69
CA ALA A 218 -1.18 33.78 -12.46
C ALA A 218 0.06 32.99 -12.03
N GLY A 219 0.69 32.31 -12.98
CA GLY A 219 1.91 31.55 -12.75
C GLY A 219 2.23 30.59 -13.90
N ALA A 220 3.49 30.15 -13.99
CA ALA A 220 3.95 29.23 -15.03
C ALA A 220 3.51 27.77 -14.84
N THR A 221 2.92 27.43 -13.70
CA THR A 221 2.48 26.07 -13.33
C THR A 221 0.97 25.86 -13.46
N ILE A 222 0.23 26.92 -13.79
CA ILE A 222 -1.23 26.90 -13.89
C ILE A 222 -1.64 26.23 -15.20
N VAL A 223 -2.62 25.33 -15.11
CA VAL A 223 -3.25 24.66 -16.24
C VAL A 223 -4.73 24.97 -16.16
N GLN A 224 -5.32 25.45 -17.25
CA GLN A 224 -6.74 25.80 -17.31
C GLN A 224 -7.33 25.39 -18.67
N THR A 225 -8.65 25.36 -18.77
CA THR A 225 -9.37 25.17 -20.04
C THR A 225 -9.17 26.35 -20.98
N ASP A 226 -9.50 26.18 -22.26
CA ASP A 226 -9.39 27.28 -23.25
C ASP A 226 -10.46 28.36 -23.05
N GLU A 227 -11.56 28.02 -22.39
CA GLU A 227 -12.67 28.92 -22.07
C GLU A 227 -13.30 28.55 -20.73
N VAL A 228 -13.95 29.54 -20.12
CA VAL A 228 -14.74 29.37 -18.90
C VAL A 228 -15.86 28.34 -19.11
N ASP A 229 -16.03 27.44 -18.15
CA ASP A 229 -17.12 26.48 -18.12
C ASP A 229 -18.19 26.81 -17.08
N LEU A 230 -19.26 27.48 -17.50
CA LEU A 230 -20.38 27.83 -16.62
C LEU A 230 -21.17 26.61 -16.11
N GLU A 231 -21.01 25.45 -16.74
CA GLU A 231 -21.64 24.19 -16.32
C GLU A 231 -20.74 23.35 -15.39
N SER A 232 -19.49 23.80 -15.16
CA SER A 232 -18.53 23.06 -14.34
C SER A 232 -19.05 22.80 -12.94
N ILE A 233 -18.82 21.60 -12.43
CA ILE A 233 -19.05 21.25 -11.03
C ILE A 233 -18.24 22.16 -10.09
N MET A 234 -17.10 22.67 -10.56
CA MET A 234 -16.21 23.56 -9.82
C MET A 234 -16.68 25.01 -9.80
N ILE A 235 -17.84 25.34 -10.37
CA ILE A 235 -18.51 26.60 -10.09
C ILE A 235 -18.83 26.65 -8.59
N TRP A 236 -18.32 27.70 -7.94
CA TRP A 236 -18.62 27.99 -6.54
C TRP A 236 -20.13 28.24 -6.35
N PRO A 237 -20.81 27.47 -5.48
CA PRO A 237 -22.25 27.62 -5.24
C PRO A 237 -22.58 28.98 -4.60
N TYR A 238 -23.62 29.66 -5.08
CA TYR A 238 -24.07 30.92 -4.50
C TYR A 238 -25.60 31.04 -4.43
N TYR A 239 -26.10 31.83 -3.49
CA TYR A 239 -27.53 32.13 -3.37
C TYR A 239 -27.87 33.46 -4.06
N THR A 240 -29.01 33.55 -4.75
CA THR A 240 -29.48 34.79 -5.39
C THR A 240 -30.14 35.74 -4.39
N ARG A 241 -29.95 37.07 -4.56
CA ARG A 241 -30.52 38.07 -3.64
C ARG A 241 -31.80 38.71 -4.16
N LYS A 242 -32.94 38.08 -3.82
CA LYS A 242 -34.17 38.69 -3.27
C LYS A 242 -35.14 37.53 -2.99
N GLU A 243 -35.32 37.20 -1.70
CA GLU A 243 -36.40 36.34 -1.18
C GLU A 243 -36.37 34.83 -1.53
N THR A 244 -35.33 34.30 -2.20
CA THR A 244 -35.24 32.87 -2.52
C THR A 244 -34.21 32.10 -1.69
N THR A 245 -34.58 30.90 -1.26
CA THR A 245 -33.76 29.90 -0.57
C THR A 245 -33.00 28.97 -1.53
N THR A 246 -33.03 29.25 -2.83
CA THR A 246 -32.49 28.39 -3.89
C THR A 246 -30.99 28.61 -4.06
N LEU A 247 -30.22 27.54 -3.87
CA LEU A 247 -28.79 27.51 -4.17
C LEU A 247 -28.61 27.37 -5.68
N LEU A 248 -27.87 28.31 -6.31
CA LEU A 248 -27.40 28.13 -7.68
C LEU A 248 -26.08 27.38 -7.63
N ALA A 249 -26.12 26.11 -8.05
CA ALA A 249 -24.99 25.23 -8.13
C ALA A 249 -25.19 24.25 -9.29
N ASN A 250 -24.08 23.79 -9.84
CA ASN A 250 -24.07 22.61 -10.68
C ASN A 250 -23.93 21.38 -9.78
N TYR A 251 -24.68 20.32 -10.12
CA TYR A 251 -24.70 19.08 -9.35
C TYR A 251 -24.06 17.91 -10.09
N ASP A 252 -23.67 18.11 -11.35
CA ASP A 252 -23.10 17.14 -12.29
C ASP A 252 -21.74 17.58 -12.83
N LEU A 253 -20.91 16.60 -13.21
CA LEU A 253 -19.71 16.84 -14.00
C LEU A 253 -20.11 17.27 -15.41
N SER A 254 -19.65 18.44 -15.83
CA SER A 254 -19.79 18.90 -17.21
C SER A 254 -18.90 18.06 -18.15
N GLU A 255 -19.09 18.18 -19.46
CA GLU A 255 -18.17 17.54 -20.42
C GLU A 255 -16.75 18.10 -20.32
N LYS A 256 -16.61 19.41 -20.05
CA LYS A 256 -15.30 20.04 -19.87
C LYS A 256 -14.61 19.62 -18.58
N ASP A 257 -15.35 19.37 -17.49
CA ASP A 257 -14.79 18.79 -16.26
C ASP A 257 -14.13 17.44 -16.56
N LYS A 258 -14.83 16.59 -17.34
CA LYS A 258 -14.38 15.25 -17.73
C LYS A 258 -13.15 15.29 -18.64
N GLU A 259 -13.18 16.17 -19.65
CA GLU A 259 -12.06 16.36 -20.57
C GLU A 259 -10.83 16.91 -19.84
N PHE A 260 -11.03 17.93 -19.00
CA PHE A 260 -9.96 18.61 -18.28
C PHE A 260 -9.29 17.69 -17.26
N ILE A 261 -10.07 16.94 -16.47
CA ILE A 261 -9.48 16.01 -15.50
C ILE A 261 -8.74 14.86 -16.20
N ALA A 262 -9.18 14.43 -17.38
CA ALA A 262 -8.47 13.44 -18.19
C ALA A 262 -7.15 13.98 -18.75
N ILE A 263 -6.99 15.29 -18.93
CA ILE A 263 -5.69 15.90 -19.28
C ILE A 263 -4.74 15.91 -18.08
N LEU A 264 -5.26 16.25 -16.89
CA LEU A 264 -4.47 16.34 -15.66
C LEU A 264 -4.03 14.98 -15.15
N TYR A 265 -4.96 14.02 -15.20
CA TYR A 265 -4.75 12.62 -14.87
C TYR A 265 -5.18 11.77 -16.07
N PRO A 266 -4.30 11.65 -17.08
CA PRO A 266 -4.55 10.78 -18.21
C PRO A 266 -4.90 9.40 -17.69
N LYS A 267 -6.13 8.97 -17.97
CA LYS A 267 -6.41 7.54 -17.92
C LYS A 267 -5.39 6.89 -18.82
N LYS A 268 -4.64 5.94 -18.27
CA LYS A 268 -4.07 4.88 -19.09
C LYS A 268 -5.27 4.19 -19.74
N GLU A 269 -5.77 4.71 -20.86
CA GLU A 269 -6.72 4.00 -21.70
C GLU A 269 -6.05 2.68 -22.04
N GLY A 270 -6.51 1.61 -21.39
CA GLY A 270 -6.62 0.28 -21.95
C GLY A 270 -5.42 -0.24 -22.73
N ASN A 271 -4.20 -0.01 -22.25
CA ASN A 271 -3.07 -0.80 -22.70
C ASN A 271 -3.29 -2.20 -22.15
N THR A 272 -4.04 -3.01 -22.89
CA THR A 272 -4.21 -4.42 -22.58
C THR A 272 -2.87 -5.12 -22.78
N ILE A 273 -2.71 -6.30 -22.20
CA ILE A 273 -1.61 -7.22 -22.48
C ILE A 273 -1.44 -7.37 -24.00
N GLN A 274 -2.54 -7.47 -24.75
CA GLN A 274 -2.48 -7.62 -26.20
C GLN A 274 -1.77 -6.42 -26.86
N ILE A 275 -2.17 -5.19 -26.55
CA ILE A 275 -1.63 -3.98 -27.20
C ILE A 275 -0.22 -3.67 -26.66
N ALA A 276 -0.08 -3.59 -25.35
CA ALA A 276 1.10 -3.04 -24.70
C ALA A 276 2.29 -4.00 -24.68
N TRP A 277 2.01 -5.31 -24.68
CA TRP A 277 3.04 -6.33 -24.55
C TRP A 277 3.16 -7.21 -25.79
N VAL A 278 2.06 -7.74 -26.32
CA VAL A 278 2.10 -8.71 -27.42
C VAL A 278 2.28 -8.03 -28.78
N ASP A 279 1.47 -7.04 -29.12
CA ASP A 279 1.55 -6.30 -30.38
C ASP A 279 2.82 -5.43 -30.42
N ALA A 280 3.26 -4.93 -29.25
CA ALA A 280 4.56 -4.29 -29.08
C ALA A 280 5.74 -5.28 -29.22
N GLY A 281 5.49 -6.59 -29.19
CA GLY A 281 6.47 -7.66 -29.37
C GLY A 281 7.35 -7.93 -28.15
N TYR A 282 7.00 -7.44 -26.96
CA TYR A 282 7.71 -7.71 -25.71
C TYR A 282 7.37 -9.08 -25.12
N PHE A 283 6.15 -9.56 -25.35
CA PHE A 283 5.68 -10.87 -24.90
C PHE A 283 5.01 -11.64 -26.03
N VAL A 284 4.85 -12.94 -25.83
CA VAL A 284 4.01 -13.81 -26.64
C VAL A 284 3.09 -14.63 -25.73
N TRP A 285 1.90 -14.92 -26.22
CA TRP A 285 1.01 -15.92 -25.61
C TRP A 285 1.65 -17.31 -25.75
N VAL A 286 1.65 -18.07 -24.67
CA VAL A 286 2.21 -19.44 -24.65
C VAL A 286 1.19 -20.47 -25.15
N ASN A 287 -0.09 -20.17 -25.05
CA ASN A 287 -1.19 -21.04 -25.42
C ASN A 287 -2.33 -20.29 -26.14
N GLU A 288 -3.22 -21.03 -26.80
CA GLU A 288 -4.33 -20.48 -27.57
C GLU A 288 -5.40 -19.85 -26.66
N GLU A 289 -5.52 -20.35 -25.43
CA GLU A 289 -6.45 -19.87 -24.40
C GLU A 289 -6.01 -18.54 -23.78
N LYS A 290 -4.80 -18.04 -24.11
CA LYS A 290 -4.23 -16.78 -23.61
C LYS A 290 -4.18 -16.70 -22.08
N THR A 291 -3.81 -17.79 -21.43
CA THR A 291 -3.75 -17.89 -19.96
C THR A 291 -2.33 -17.79 -19.40
N GLN A 292 -1.32 -17.73 -20.27
CA GLN A 292 0.09 -17.60 -19.90
C GLN A 292 0.88 -16.82 -20.96
N LEU A 293 1.84 -16.02 -20.50
CA LEU A 293 2.72 -15.20 -21.31
C LEU A 293 4.20 -15.62 -21.15
N ARG A 294 5.01 -15.27 -22.15
CA ARG A 294 6.47 -15.38 -22.09
C ARG A 294 7.12 -14.15 -22.69
N ILE A 295 8.11 -13.59 -21.99
CA ILE A 295 8.90 -12.48 -22.50
C ILE A 295 9.69 -12.90 -23.76
N THR A 296 9.83 -11.99 -24.72
CA THR A 296 10.62 -12.20 -25.94
C THR A 296 12.01 -11.61 -25.79
N ALA A 297 12.91 -11.92 -26.73
CA ALA A 297 14.21 -11.26 -26.83
C ALA A 297 14.11 -9.73 -26.84
N LYS A 298 13.07 -9.15 -27.47
CA LYS A 298 12.85 -7.70 -27.48
C LYS A 298 12.48 -7.19 -26.09
N GLY A 299 11.59 -7.89 -25.38
CA GLY A 299 11.20 -7.57 -24.01
C GLY A 299 12.37 -7.60 -23.03
N THR A 300 13.34 -8.49 -23.20
CA THR A 300 14.53 -8.54 -22.31
C THR A 300 15.40 -7.29 -22.35
N GLN A 301 15.29 -6.47 -23.41
CA GLN A 301 16.14 -5.30 -23.63
C GLN A 301 15.61 -4.01 -23.03
N VAL A 302 14.38 -4.01 -22.49
CA VAL A 302 13.79 -2.82 -21.86
C VAL A 302 14.03 -2.81 -20.35
N GLU A 303 14.23 -1.63 -19.78
CA GLU A 303 14.38 -1.45 -18.34
C GLU A 303 13.04 -1.37 -17.62
N GLU A 304 12.00 -0.92 -18.33
CA GLU A 304 10.64 -0.78 -17.83
C GLU A 304 9.67 -1.27 -18.91
N LEU A 305 8.69 -2.06 -18.47
CA LEU A 305 7.57 -2.51 -19.30
C LEU A 305 6.34 -1.67 -18.94
N PRO A 306 5.45 -1.36 -19.90
CA PRO A 306 4.25 -0.61 -19.59
C PRO A 306 3.33 -1.42 -18.68
N ASP A 307 2.74 -0.78 -17.67
CA ASP A 307 1.63 -1.35 -16.91
C ASP A 307 0.43 -1.59 -17.82
N VAL A 308 -0.39 -2.59 -17.46
CA VAL A 308 -1.59 -2.97 -18.20
C VAL A 308 -2.78 -3.13 -17.26
N VAL A 309 -3.98 -2.95 -17.81
CA VAL A 309 -5.24 -2.92 -17.02
C VAL A 309 -5.98 -4.25 -16.99
N ASP A 310 -5.55 -5.23 -17.79
CA ASP A 310 -6.09 -6.60 -17.82
C ASP A 310 -5.03 -7.61 -17.34
N GLY A 311 -5.38 -8.89 -17.35
CA GLY A 311 -4.57 -9.96 -16.75
C GLY A 311 -5.40 -11.01 -16.04
N LYS A 312 -6.68 -10.73 -15.76
CA LYS A 312 -7.63 -11.69 -15.16
C LYS A 312 -7.73 -13.04 -15.89
N GLN A 313 -7.45 -13.08 -17.18
CA GLN A 313 -7.40 -14.32 -17.97
C GLN A 313 -6.20 -15.20 -17.63
N LEU A 314 -5.14 -14.64 -17.05
CA LEU A 314 -3.93 -15.37 -16.71
C LEU A 314 -4.20 -16.30 -15.53
N THR A 315 -3.80 -17.56 -15.68
CA THR A 315 -3.88 -18.56 -14.61
C THR A 315 -2.49 -18.98 -14.11
N SER A 316 -1.43 -18.59 -14.86
CA SER A 316 -0.04 -18.86 -14.55
C SER A 316 0.86 -17.69 -14.99
N ALA A 317 1.70 -17.22 -14.07
CA ALA A 317 2.84 -16.34 -14.34
C ALA A 317 4.15 -17.15 -14.44
N ARG A 318 4.06 -18.48 -14.57
CA ARG A 318 5.24 -19.33 -14.51
C ARG A 318 6.25 -18.93 -15.56
N SER A 319 7.45 -18.60 -15.10
CA SER A 319 8.56 -18.22 -15.96
C SER A 319 8.23 -17.06 -16.93
N MET A 320 7.29 -16.18 -16.57
CA MET A 320 6.77 -15.13 -17.45
C MET A 320 7.87 -14.16 -17.92
N PHE A 321 8.78 -13.78 -17.02
CA PHE A 321 9.95 -12.94 -17.30
C PHE A 321 11.24 -13.76 -17.44
N GLU A 322 11.16 -15.08 -17.55
CA GLU A 322 12.34 -15.91 -17.78
C GLU A 322 12.65 -16.00 -19.29
N PHE A 323 13.87 -15.58 -19.66
CA PHE A 323 14.45 -15.83 -20.98
C PHE A 323 15.74 -16.65 -20.79
N PRO A 324 16.13 -17.53 -21.74
CA PRO A 324 17.21 -18.49 -21.54
C PRO A 324 18.52 -17.89 -20.95
N PRO A 325 19.30 -18.67 -20.18
CA PRO A 325 20.33 -18.19 -19.25
C PRO A 325 21.50 -17.40 -19.85
N SER A 326 21.57 -17.26 -21.18
CA SER A 326 22.60 -16.50 -21.88
C SER A 326 22.24 -15.03 -22.09
N ILE A 327 21.02 -14.59 -21.72
CA ILE A 327 20.54 -13.22 -21.93
C ILE A 327 20.10 -12.63 -20.59
N TYR A 328 20.80 -11.57 -20.17
CA TYR A 328 20.46 -10.79 -18.98
C TYR A 328 19.24 -9.90 -19.23
N LEU A 329 18.20 -10.02 -18.41
CA LEU A 329 17.06 -9.10 -18.43
C LEU A 329 17.49 -7.75 -17.84
N LYS A 330 17.16 -6.66 -18.55
CA LYS A 330 17.41 -5.29 -18.08
C LYS A 330 16.32 -4.72 -17.18
N LEU A 331 15.25 -5.48 -16.94
CA LEU A 331 14.06 -5.03 -16.21
C LEU A 331 14.41 -4.58 -14.79
N LYS A 332 14.22 -3.28 -14.50
CA LYS A 332 14.45 -2.66 -13.19
C LYS A 332 13.19 -2.60 -12.34
N LYS A 333 12.04 -2.41 -13.00
CA LYS A 333 10.72 -2.35 -12.37
C LYS A 333 9.77 -3.31 -13.07
N ALA A 334 9.16 -4.21 -12.31
CA ALA A 334 8.14 -5.10 -12.85
C ALA A 334 6.85 -4.32 -13.16
N PRO A 335 6.17 -4.60 -14.29
CA PRO A 335 4.94 -3.89 -14.65
C PRO A 335 3.76 -4.37 -13.79
N MET A 336 2.80 -3.48 -13.53
CA MET A 336 1.54 -3.81 -12.88
C MET A 336 0.54 -4.39 -13.88
N PHE A 337 -0.18 -5.43 -13.44
CA PHE A 337 -1.26 -6.09 -14.19
C PHE A 337 -2.13 -6.90 -13.22
N ASP A 338 -3.31 -7.35 -13.67
CA ASP A 338 -4.20 -8.15 -12.83
C ASP A 338 -3.66 -9.59 -12.68
N THR A 339 -3.34 -9.97 -11.44
CA THR A 339 -2.84 -11.30 -11.07
C THR A 339 -3.84 -12.14 -10.29
N SER A 340 -5.10 -11.68 -10.14
CA SER A 340 -6.05 -12.24 -9.19
C SER A 340 -6.38 -13.72 -9.40
N ASN A 341 -6.22 -14.22 -10.63
CA ASN A 341 -6.54 -15.61 -11.00
C ASN A 341 -5.31 -16.51 -11.14
N ILE A 342 -4.11 -15.99 -10.89
CA ILE A 342 -2.86 -16.73 -11.05
C ILE A 342 -2.66 -17.66 -9.85
N THR A 343 -2.44 -18.94 -10.13
CA THR A 343 -2.17 -19.97 -9.12
C THR A 343 -0.70 -20.41 -9.10
N ASP A 344 0.03 -20.15 -10.18
CA ASP A 344 1.44 -20.51 -10.34
C ASP A 344 2.29 -19.28 -10.65
N PHE A 345 3.05 -18.81 -9.66
CA PHE A 345 4.03 -17.73 -9.74
C PHE A 345 5.47 -18.26 -9.86
N SER A 346 5.65 -19.58 -10.04
CA SER A 346 6.98 -20.19 -10.02
C SER A 346 7.87 -19.59 -11.10
N TYR A 347 9.10 -19.27 -10.77
CA TYR A 347 10.09 -18.69 -11.71
C TYR A 347 9.66 -17.37 -12.38
N MET A 348 8.61 -16.68 -11.90
CA MET A 348 8.06 -15.49 -12.58
C MET A 348 9.15 -14.46 -12.91
N PHE A 349 10.04 -14.15 -11.94
CA PHE A 349 11.17 -13.23 -12.09
C PHE A 349 12.53 -13.93 -11.98
N TYR A 350 12.60 -15.20 -12.37
CA TYR A 350 13.85 -15.96 -12.32
C TYR A 350 14.95 -15.29 -13.19
N PHE A 351 16.14 -15.08 -12.62
CA PHE A 351 17.26 -14.37 -13.26
C PHE A 351 16.97 -12.91 -13.66
N CYS A 352 16.01 -12.23 -13.03
CA CYS A 352 15.84 -10.78 -13.18
C CYS A 352 16.89 -10.01 -12.35
N GLU A 353 18.17 -10.11 -12.70
CA GLU A 353 19.30 -9.59 -11.92
C GLU A 353 19.24 -8.06 -11.67
N GLU A 354 18.63 -7.32 -12.61
CA GLU A 354 18.49 -5.86 -12.56
C GLU A 354 17.25 -5.37 -11.80
N LEU A 355 16.35 -6.27 -11.37
CA LEU A 355 15.08 -5.93 -10.75
C LEU A 355 15.28 -5.33 -9.36
N ILE A 356 14.70 -4.14 -9.15
CA ILE A 356 14.81 -3.36 -7.91
C ILE A 356 13.43 -3.14 -7.29
N GLU A 357 12.38 -3.01 -8.11
CA GLU A 357 11.02 -2.70 -7.65
C GLU A 357 10.00 -3.68 -8.24
N VAL A 358 9.09 -4.15 -7.38
CA VAL A 358 7.98 -5.03 -7.73
C VAL A 358 6.68 -4.41 -7.22
N PRO A 359 5.61 -4.34 -8.03
CA PRO A 359 4.30 -3.88 -7.57
C PRO A 359 3.69 -4.84 -6.55
N LYS A 360 2.72 -4.36 -5.77
CA LYS A 360 1.90 -5.23 -4.92
C LYS A 360 0.92 -6.03 -5.78
N TYR A 361 1.34 -7.21 -6.22
CA TYR A 361 0.46 -8.17 -6.88
C TYR A 361 -0.54 -8.79 -5.92
N ASP A 362 -1.70 -9.15 -6.46
CA ASP A 362 -2.67 -9.97 -5.77
C ASP A 362 -2.25 -11.45 -5.87
N THR A 363 -1.87 -12.05 -4.75
CA THR A 363 -1.32 -13.40 -4.67
C THR A 363 -2.20 -14.37 -3.86
N HIS A 364 -3.42 -13.96 -3.45
CA HIS A 364 -4.25 -14.76 -2.54
C HIS A 364 -4.63 -16.16 -3.07
N ASN A 365 -4.67 -16.33 -4.39
CA ASN A 365 -4.91 -17.61 -5.07
C ASN A 365 -3.62 -18.38 -5.44
N GLY A 366 -2.45 -17.82 -5.14
CA GLY A 366 -1.15 -18.44 -5.44
C GLY A 366 -0.90 -19.70 -4.61
N ILE A 367 -0.55 -20.79 -5.28
CA ILE A 367 -0.20 -22.09 -4.67
C ILE A 367 1.29 -22.37 -4.82
N LEU A 368 1.89 -21.99 -5.96
CA LEU A 368 3.28 -22.27 -6.31
C LEU A 368 4.09 -20.97 -6.40
N PHE A 369 5.12 -20.82 -5.57
CA PHE A 369 6.03 -19.67 -5.52
C PHE A 369 7.51 -20.06 -5.69
N ASN A 370 7.78 -21.29 -6.14
CA ASN A 370 9.14 -21.81 -6.28
C ASN A 370 9.98 -20.89 -7.16
N SER A 371 11.16 -20.50 -6.69
CA SER A 371 12.10 -19.67 -7.44
C SER A 371 11.54 -18.33 -7.95
N MET A 372 10.43 -17.81 -7.40
CA MET A 372 9.74 -16.63 -7.94
C MET A 372 10.68 -15.44 -8.15
N PHE A 373 11.57 -15.16 -7.20
CA PHE A 373 12.56 -14.08 -7.24
C PHE A 373 13.99 -14.59 -7.31
N SER A 374 14.21 -15.88 -7.60
CA SER A 374 15.55 -16.45 -7.57
C SER A 374 16.48 -15.73 -8.54
N ARG A 375 17.63 -15.30 -8.02
CA ARG A 375 18.67 -14.49 -8.67
C ARG A 375 18.26 -13.05 -9.04
N CYS A 376 17.30 -12.46 -8.32
CA CYS A 376 17.07 -11.01 -8.35
C CYS A 376 18.14 -10.29 -7.52
N GLN A 377 19.35 -10.15 -8.08
CA GLN A 377 20.54 -9.70 -7.35
C GLN A 377 20.50 -8.24 -6.87
N LYS A 378 19.64 -7.40 -7.45
CA LYS A 378 19.45 -6.00 -7.03
C LYS A 378 18.21 -5.74 -6.18
N LEU A 379 17.37 -6.75 -5.95
CA LEU A 379 16.15 -6.61 -5.18
C LEU A 379 16.47 -6.47 -3.69
N GLU A 380 16.07 -5.36 -3.08
CA GLU A 380 16.37 -5.08 -1.66
C GLU A 380 15.23 -5.51 -0.72
N THR A 381 13.99 -5.51 -1.21
CA THR A 381 12.79 -5.96 -0.48
C THR A 381 11.67 -6.30 -1.46
N ILE A 382 10.60 -6.91 -0.97
CA ILE A 382 9.33 -7.09 -1.71
C ILE A 382 8.17 -6.38 -0.98
N PRO A 383 7.05 -6.07 -1.68
CA PRO A 383 5.79 -5.68 -1.04
C PRO A 383 5.22 -6.80 -0.17
N GLN A 384 4.27 -6.46 0.71
CA GLN A 384 3.48 -7.45 1.44
C GLN A 384 2.58 -8.23 0.48
N PHE A 385 2.87 -9.53 0.33
CA PHE A 385 2.04 -10.47 -0.43
C PHE A 385 1.18 -11.33 0.51
N ASP A 386 -0.03 -11.67 0.06
CA ASP A 386 -0.84 -12.70 0.71
C ASP A 386 -0.45 -14.06 0.13
N VAL A 387 0.38 -14.80 0.86
CA VAL A 387 0.85 -16.13 0.47
C VAL A 387 0.21 -17.25 1.30
N SER A 388 -0.89 -16.96 1.99
CA SER A 388 -1.55 -17.88 2.91
C SER A 388 -2.05 -19.18 2.24
N SER A 389 -2.35 -19.13 0.95
CA SER A 389 -2.72 -20.29 0.12
C SER A 389 -1.52 -21.08 -0.41
N GLY A 390 -0.30 -20.56 -0.28
CA GLY A 390 0.91 -21.13 -0.88
C GLY A 390 1.38 -22.41 -0.20
N VAL A 391 1.84 -23.37 -1.00
CA VAL A 391 2.33 -24.68 -0.53
C VAL A 391 3.83 -24.87 -0.81
N TYR A 392 4.33 -24.28 -1.90
CA TYR A 392 5.71 -24.50 -2.37
C TYR A 392 6.45 -23.18 -2.53
N PHE A 393 7.53 -23.00 -1.75
CA PHE A 393 8.35 -21.78 -1.68
C PHE A 393 9.84 -22.06 -1.87
N ASP A 394 10.19 -23.26 -2.35
CA ASP A 394 11.59 -23.65 -2.48
C ASP A 394 12.31 -22.67 -3.40
N TYR A 395 13.52 -22.28 -3.00
CA TYR A 395 14.38 -21.35 -3.74
C TYR A 395 13.78 -19.95 -3.98
N MET A 396 12.68 -19.54 -3.33
CA MET A 396 11.94 -18.31 -3.68
C MET A 396 12.84 -17.07 -3.81
N PHE A 397 13.81 -16.89 -2.90
CA PHE A 397 14.78 -15.79 -2.90
C PHE A 397 16.23 -16.25 -3.10
N LEU A 398 16.45 -17.46 -3.64
CA LEU A 398 17.79 -18.01 -3.89
C LEU A 398 18.68 -16.99 -4.61
N ARG A 399 19.84 -16.67 -4.03
CA ARG A 399 20.85 -15.73 -4.56
C ARG A 399 20.33 -14.32 -4.83
N CYS A 400 19.35 -13.83 -4.05
CA CYS A 400 19.03 -12.40 -3.99
C CYS A 400 20.06 -11.69 -3.11
N ASN A 401 21.25 -11.46 -3.65
CA ASN A 401 22.42 -11.06 -2.85
C ASN A 401 22.23 -9.71 -2.13
N ARG A 402 21.42 -8.79 -2.67
CA ARG A 402 21.10 -7.49 -2.07
C ARG A 402 19.81 -7.47 -1.25
N LEU A 403 19.14 -8.61 -1.05
CA LEU A 403 17.91 -8.66 -0.28
C LEU A 403 18.21 -8.31 1.18
N ILE A 404 17.73 -7.16 1.62
CA ILE A 404 17.97 -6.58 2.94
C ILE A 404 16.92 -7.11 3.92
N SER A 405 15.65 -7.13 3.52
CA SER A 405 14.53 -7.58 4.33
C SER A 405 13.43 -8.19 3.48
N VAL A 406 12.60 -9.02 4.10
CA VAL A 406 11.34 -9.50 3.54
C VAL A 406 10.24 -9.23 4.57
N PRO A 407 9.05 -8.76 4.18
CA PRO A 407 7.92 -8.66 5.09
C PRO A 407 7.52 -10.03 5.66
N ASP A 408 6.86 -10.07 6.81
CA ASP A 408 6.40 -11.33 7.39
C ASP A 408 5.40 -12.03 6.46
N LEU A 409 5.57 -13.34 6.28
CA LEU A 409 4.75 -14.13 5.36
C LEU A 409 4.04 -15.26 6.10
N ASN A 410 2.73 -15.37 5.90
CA ASN A 410 1.96 -16.49 6.42
C ASN A 410 2.17 -17.74 5.55
N THR A 411 3.14 -18.56 5.92
CA THR A 411 3.48 -19.82 5.23
C THR A 411 2.86 -21.05 5.89
N SER A 412 1.70 -20.93 6.55
CA SER A 412 1.08 -22.02 7.35
C SER A 412 0.71 -23.29 6.56
N ASN A 413 0.77 -23.25 5.23
CA ASN A 413 0.56 -24.40 4.34
C ASN A 413 1.85 -24.90 3.66
N ALA A 414 2.99 -24.24 3.90
CA ALA A 414 4.27 -24.62 3.32
C ALA A 414 4.80 -25.92 3.92
N ILE A 415 5.26 -26.82 3.05
CA ILE A 415 5.83 -28.12 3.44
C ILE A 415 7.36 -28.16 3.34
N SER A 416 7.96 -27.17 2.67
CA SER A 416 9.40 -27.09 2.40
C SER A 416 9.84 -25.64 2.30
N PHE A 417 11.04 -25.37 2.80
CA PHE A 417 11.73 -24.08 2.81
C PHE A 417 13.15 -24.22 2.23
N GLN A 418 13.37 -25.24 1.38
CA GLN A 418 14.68 -25.57 0.87
C GLN A 418 15.26 -24.38 0.11
N GLU A 419 16.48 -23.97 0.47
CA GLU A 419 17.24 -22.91 -0.20
C GLU A 419 16.50 -21.55 -0.33
N MET A 420 15.44 -21.32 0.48
CA MET A 420 14.57 -20.16 0.30
C MET A 420 15.34 -18.82 0.31
N PHE A 421 16.35 -18.68 1.17
CA PHE A 421 17.23 -17.50 1.29
C PHE A 421 18.71 -17.85 1.07
N TYR A 422 19.02 -18.95 0.36
CA TYR A 422 20.41 -19.32 0.08
C TYR A 422 21.13 -18.16 -0.61
N ASP A 423 22.29 -17.77 -0.10
CA ASP A 423 23.16 -16.71 -0.64
C ASP A 423 22.52 -15.30 -0.68
N CYS A 424 21.54 -15.04 0.20
CA CYS A 424 21.07 -13.69 0.51
C CYS A 424 22.08 -12.94 1.40
N LEU A 425 23.18 -12.50 0.79
CA LEU A 425 24.35 -11.95 1.50
C LEU A 425 24.02 -10.75 2.40
N ASP A 426 23.09 -9.90 1.97
CA ASP A 426 22.72 -8.66 2.65
C ASP A 426 21.56 -8.78 3.65
N LEU A 427 20.94 -9.96 3.75
CA LEU A 427 19.81 -10.20 4.65
C LEU A 427 20.29 -10.08 6.09
N PHE A 428 19.82 -9.06 6.80
CA PHE A 428 20.29 -8.77 8.16
C PHE A 428 19.39 -9.39 9.23
N ASP A 429 18.08 -9.40 8.99
CA ASP A 429 17.05 -10.04 9.82
C ASP A 429 16.18 -10.95 8.94
N ALA A 430 15.95 -12.18 9.40
CA ALA A 430 15.06 -13.11 8.71
C ALA A 430 13.59 -12.77 9.01
N PRO A 431 12.67 -12.88 8.02
CA PRO A 431 11.24 -12.63 8.23
C PRO A 431 10.61 -13.68 9.14
N TRP A 432 9.52 -13.32 9.82
CA TRP A 432 8.68 -14.34 10.44
C TRP A 432 7.97 -15.19 9.36
N LEU A 433 7.99 -16.50 9.58
CA LEU A 433 7.41 -17.52 8.72
C LEU A 433 6.73 -18.58 9.61
N ASP A 434 5.49 -18.95 9.29
CA ASP A 434 4.89 -20.14 9.89
C ASP A 434 5.55 -21.39 9.30
N THR A 435 6.37 -22.03 10.10
CA THR A 435 7.21 -23.19 9.74
C THR A 435 6.67 -24.50 10.29
N SER A 436 5.51 -24.48 10.97
CA SER A 436 4.96 -25.61 11.74
C SER A 436 4.73 -26.90 10.95
N LYS A 437 4.49 -26.78 9.63
CA LYS A 437 4.33 -27.93 8.70
C LYS A 437 5.59 -28.22 7.86
N GLY A 438 6.63 -27.41 7.98
CA GLY A 438 7.86 -27.52 7.22
C GLY A 438 8.62 -28.81 7.54
N LYS A 439 8.98 -29.58 6.50
CA LYS A 439 9.78 -30.80 6.63
C LYS A 439 11.24 -30.60 6.23
N ASN A 440 11.50 -29.77 5.23
CA ASN A 440 12.82 -29.57 4.67
C ASN A 440 13.27 -28.12 4.84
N PHE A 441 14.31 -27.92 5.65
CA PHE A 441 14.97 -26.64 5.91
C PHE A 441 16.41 -26.63 5.36
N SER A 442 16.75 -27.60 4.51
CA SER A 442 18.10 -27.73 3.96
C SER A 442 18.50 -26.44 3.27
N LEU A 443 19.70 -25.95 3.59
CA LEU A 443 20.33 -24.79 2.95
C LEU A 443 19.52 -23.48 3.05
N MET A 444 18.47 -23.41 3.87
CA MET A 444 17.51 -22.29 3.90
C MET A 444 18.18 -20.92 4.00
N PHE A 445 19.20 -20.78 4.85
CA PHE A 445 19.96 -19.54 5.06
C PHE A 445 21.45 -19.69 4.73
N MET A 446 21.85 -20.73 3.97
CA MET A 446 23.26 -20.93 3.66
C MET A 446 23.86 -19.68 3.02
N ASN A 447 25.02 -19.23 3.52
CA ASN A 447 25.76 -18.05 3.09
C ASN A 447 25.05 -16.70 3.34
N CYS A 448 24.04 -16.63 4.23
CA CYS A 448 23.49 -15.35 4.71
C CYS A 448 24.46 -14.64 5.66
N SER A 449 25.55 -14.10 5.12
CA SER A 449 26.70 -13.65 5.91
C SER A 449 26.44 -12.46 6.85
N LYS A 450 25.41 -11.64 6.59
CA LYS A 450 25.00 -10.52 7.45
C LYS A 450 23.88 -10.84 8.44
N LEU A 451 23.28 -12.03 8.35
CA LEU A 451 22.15 -12.43 9.21
C LEU A 451 22.61 -12.49 10.67
N ARG A 452 21.96 -11.75 11.57
CA ARG A 452 22.36 -11.65 12.98
C ARG A 452 21.54 -12.51 13.93
N SER A 453 20.27 -12.70 13.60
CA SER A 453 19.31 -13.49 14.36
C SER A 453 18.23 -14.03 13.43
N VAL A 454 17.55 -15.07 13.89
CA VAL A 454 16.33 -15.60 13.25
C VAL A 454 15.18 -15.59 14.24
N PRO A 455 13.91 -15.48 13.78
CA PRO A 455 12.73 -15.72 14.60
C PRO A 455 12.71 -17.12 15.23
N ALA A 456 11.85 -17.30 16.24
CA ALA A 456 11.57 -18.61 16.79
C ALA A 456 10.70 -19.41 15.81
N TYR A 457 11.35 -20.13 14.90
CA TYR A 457 10.70 -21.03 13.94
C TYR A 457 10.27 -22.33 14.61
N ASP A 458 9.06 -22.79 14.30
CA ASP A 458 8.58 -24.11 14.70
C ASP A 458 9.15 -25.17 13.75
N THR A 459 10.31 -25.72 14.14
CA THR A 459 10.99 -26.77 13.38
C THR A 459 10.58 -28.18 13.80
N SER A 460 9.57 -28.34 14.67
CA SER A 460 9.22 -29.63 15.26
C SER A 460 8.81 -30.69 14.24
N SER A 461 8.31 -30.29 13.06
CA SER A 461 7.98 -31.19 11.94
C SER A 461 9.16 -31.48 10.99
N GLY A 462 10.30 -30.81 11.18
CA GLY A 462 11.45 -30.84 10.27
C GLY A 462 12.23 -32.15 10.33
N THR A 463 12.59 -32.68 9.17
CA THR A 463 13.42 -33.89 9.00
C THR A 463 14.78 -33.60 8.38
N SER A 464 14.96 -32.49 7.67
CA SER A 464 16.27 -32.11 7.11
C SER A 464 16.66 -30.67 7.44
N PHE A 465 17.86 -30.53 7.99
CA PHE A 465 18.49 -29.26 8.39
C PHE A 465 19.90 -29.09 7.79
N GLN A 466 20.24 -29.92 6.79
CA GLN A 466 21.56 -29.92 6.15
C GLN A 466 21.97 -28.49 5.75
N ARG A 467 23.11 -28.04 6.28
CA ARG A 467 23.71 -26.74 5.95
C ARG A 467 22.78 -25.53 6.12
N MET A 468 21.73 -25.63 6.94
CA MET A 468 20.71 -24.58 7.10
C MET A 468 21.31 -23.20 7.39
N PHE A 469 22.33 -23.14 8.25
CA PHE A 469 23.05 -21.91 8.63
C PHE A 469 24.53 -21.93 8.24
N TRP A 470 24.90 -22.73 7.23
CA TRP A 470 26.29 -22.82 6.77
C TRP A 470 26.79 -21.44 6.34
N ALA A 471 27.97 -21.03 6.82
CA ALA A 471 28.58 -19.72 6.55
C ALA A 471 27.72 -18.50 6.91
N CYS A 472 26.79 -18.62 7.87
CA CYS A 472 26.13 -17.48 8.52
C CYS A 472 27.09 -16.82 9.52
N SER A 473 28.13 -16.16 9.02
CA SER A 473 29.27 -15.70 9.83
C SER A 473 28.92 -14.60 10.84
N SER A 474 27.83 -13.85 10.66
CA SER A 474 27.37 -12.81 11.60
C SER A 474 26.27 -13.28 12.57
N LEU A 475 25.80 -14.53 12.46
CA LEU A 475 24.69 -15.04 13.26
C LEU A 475 25.13 -15.23 14.71
N LYS A 476 24.51 -14.48 15.62
CA LYS A 476 24.90 -14.42 17.04
C LYS A 476 24.06 -15.32 17.94
N SER A 477 22.75 -15.29 17.74
CA SER A 477 21.80 -15.99 18.58
C SER A 477 20.79 -16.72 17.72
N ILE A 478 20.55 -17.99 18.06
CA ILE A 478 19.52 -18.81 17.45
C ILE A 478 18.53 -19.18 18.57
N PRO A 479 17.25 -18.77 18.47
CA PRO A 479 16.21 -19.21 19.40
C PRO A 479 16.05 -20.72 19.41
N LEU A 480 15.18 -21.22 20.29
CA LEU A 480 14.88 -22.64 20.38
C LEU A 480 14.48 -23.22 19.02
N LEU A 481 15.25 -24.19 18.52
CA LEU A 481 14.88 -25.06 17.42
C LEU A 481 14.59 -26.46 17.97
N ASP A 482 13.39 -26.96 17.72
CA ASP A 482 13.03 -28.36 17.99
C ASP A 482 13.45 -29.21 16.79
N VAL A 483 14.49 -30.01 16.97
CA VAL A 483 15.05 -30.87 15.93
C VAL A 483 14.78 -32.36 16.24
N SER A 484 13.78 -32.65 17.08
CA SER A 484 13.41 -34.01 17.53
C SER A 484 13.13 -35.00 16.41
N ASN A 485 12.63 -34.51 15.27
CA ASN A 485 12.33 -35.31 14.08
C ASN A 485 13.41 -35.21 13.00
N GLY A 486 14.49 -34.46 13.26
CA GLY A 486 15.57 -34.29 12.34
C GLY A 486 16.30 -35.60 12.07
N GLU A 487 16.46 -35.88 10.79
CA GLU A 487 17.23 -36.99 10.28
C GLU A 487 18.58 -36.44 9.80
N ALA A 488 18.62 -35.42 8.94
CA ALA A 488 19.88 -34.94 8.36
C ALA A 488 20.37 -33.56 8.88
N PHE A 489 21.63 -33.46 9.31
CA PHE A 489 22.22 -32.26 9.94
C PHE A 489 23.56 -31.81 9.37
N GLU A 490 24.07 -32.46 8.32
CA GLU A 490 25.42 -32.22 7.79
C GLU A 490 25.74 -30.72 7.65
N GLY A 491 26.74 -30.26 8.40
CA GLY A 491 27.27 -28.90 8.32
C GLY A 491 26.28 -27.80 8.70
N MET A 492 25.22 -28.08 9.46
CA MET A 492 24.16 -27.12 9.80
C MET A 492 24.69 -25.75 10.26
N PHE A 493 25.77 -25.72 11.07
CA PHE A 493 26.40 -24.50 11.60
C PHE A 493 27.85 -24.30 11.16
N LYS A 494 28.31 -25.02 10.13
CA LYS A 494 29.71 -24.95 9.71
C LYS A 494 30.02 -23.56 9.15
N TYR A 495 31.14 -22.99 9.56
CA TYR A 495 31.54 -21.61 9.28
C TYR A 495 30.62 -20.51 9.86
N ALA A 496 29.65 -20.84 10.73
CA ALA A 496 28.92 -19.87 11.52
C ALA A 496 29.73 -19.50 12.78
N GLN A 497 30.66 -18.55 12.61
CA GLN A 497 31.72 -18.28 13.59
C GLN A 497 31.33 -17.33 14.74
N SER A 498 30.18 -16.67 14.66
CA SER A 498 29.77 -15.66 15.66
C SER A 498 28.69 -16.12 16.64
N ILE A 499 28.29 -17.41 16.61
CA ILE A 499 27.20 -17.91 17.45
C ILE A 499 27.64 -17.90 18.93
N GLU A 500 26.99 -17.09 19.74
CA GLU A 500 27.14 -17.01 21.21
C GLU A 500 26.07 -17.89 21.89
N GLU A 501 24.83 -17.84 21.38
CA GLU A 501 23.66 -18.52 21.95
C GLU A 501 23.01 -19.48 20.95
N LEU A 502 22.82 -20.74 21.35
CA LEU A 502 22.26 -21.81 20.53
C LEU A 502 21.44 -22.78 21.38
N TYR A 503 20.15 -22.89 21.08
CA TYR A 503 19.24 -23.76 21.82
C TYR A 503 18.61 -24.81 20.90
N LEU A 504 19.14 -26.03 20.93
CA LEU A 504 18.60 -27.17 20.19
C LEU A 504 17.93 -28.15 21.15
N LYS A 505 16.70 -28.55 20.82
CA LYS A 505 15.96 -29.61 21.53
C LYS A 505 15.86 -30.84 20.66
N GLY A 506 16.05 -32.02 21.28
CA GLY A 506 15.76 -33.29 20.63
C GLY A 506 16.75 -33.64 19.53
N ILE A 507 18.05 -33.58 19.82
CA ILE A 507 19.09 -33.96 18.87
C ILE A 507 18.94 -35.46 18.47
N GLY A 508 18.16 -35.74 17.42
CA GLY A 508 17.87 -37.06 16.83
C GLY A 508 18.81 -37.39 15.67
N GLY A 509 18.95 -38.67 15.27
CA GLY A 509 19.90 -39.10 14.23
C GLY A 509 19.24 -39.63 12.94
N GLU A 510 20.01 -39.71 11.85
CA GLU A 510 19.63 -40.14 10.47
C GLU A 510 19.06 -41.57 10.36
N LYS A 511 17.76 -41.74 10.07
CA LYS A 511 17.27 -43.05 9.60
C LYS A 511 17.69 -43.25 8.15
N ASP A 512 18.54 -44.24 7.88
CA ASP A 512 18.85 -44.67 6.51
C ASP A 512 17.71 -45.52 5.94
N ASP A 513 17.31 -45.26 4.71
CA ASP A 513 16.25 -45.97 3.98
C ASP A 513 16.61 -47.43 3.65
N ASN A 514 17.85 -47.89 3.90
CA ASN A 514 18.26 -49.29 3.66
C ASN A 514 19.22 -49.93 4.68
N SER A 515 19.46 -49.36 5.86
CA SER A 515 20.27 -50.02 6.90
C SER A 515 19.75 -49.79 8.32
N SER A 516 19.82 -50.83 9.15
CA SER A 516 19.37 -50.83 10.55
C SER A 516 20.34 -50.12 11.52
N SER A 517 21.17 -49.21 11.00
CA SER A 517 22.19 -48.49 11.75
C SER A 517 22.22 -47.03 11.31
N VAL A 518 21.82 -46.15 12.23
CA VAL A 518 21.80 -44.69 12.07
C VAL A 518 23.25 -44.18 12.05
N VAL A 519 23.60 -43.38 11.04
CA VAL A 519 24.93 -42.79 10.80
C VAL A 519 25.04 -41.49 11.61
N SER A 520 26.24 -41.10 12.04
CA SER A 520 26.52 -40.08 13.07
C SER A 520 25.85 -38.72 12.83
N LEU A 521 25.38 -38.09 13.91
CA LEU A 521 25.06 -36.67 13.95
C LEU A 521 26.37 -35.88 14.09
N ASP A 522 26.79 -35.13 13.07
CA ASP A 522 27.92 -34.20 13.14
C ASP A 522 27.40 -32.76 13.18
N LEU A 523 27.12 -32.27 14.39
CA LEU A 523 26.83 -30.85 14.59
C LEU A 523 28.15 -30.07 14.57
N ASP A 524 28.53 -29.59 13.39
CA ASP A 524 29.71 -28.75 13.18
C ASP A 524 29.46 -27.32 13.66
N ILE A 525 29.77 -27.04 14.93
CA ILE A 525 29.69 -25.69 15.51
C ILE A 525 31.07 -25.06 15.45
N SER A 526 31.30 -24.29 14.38
CA SER A 526 32.58 -23.61 14.15
C SER A 526 32.80 -22.36 15.03
N SER A 527 31.81 -21.95 15.84
CA SER A 527 31.92 -20.79 16.72
C SER A 527 32.93 -21.04 17.85
N PRO A 528 33.97 -20.19 18.02
CA PRO A 528 34.91 -20.28 19.13
C PRO A 528 34.41 -19.60 20.41
N ILE A 529 33.22 -18.99 20.40
CA ILE A 529 32.66 -18.15 21.47
C ILE A 529 31.29 -18.64 21.96
N LEU A 530 30.95 -19.91 21.69
CA LEU A 530 29.68 -20.49 22.14
C LEU A 530 29.60 -20.53 23.69
N ASN A 531 28.50 -20.03 24.24
CA ASN A 531 28.25 -20.06 25.68
C ASN A 531 28.10 -21.50 26.21
N ILE A 532 28.72 -21.79 27.35
CA ILE A 532 28.63 -23.12 27.99
C ILE A 532 27.19 -23.47 28.41
N SER A 533 26.36 -22.47 28.72
CA SER A 533 24.92 -22.68 28.98
C SER A 533 24.15 -23.23 27.78
N SER A 534 24.52 -22.81 26.56
CA SER A 534 23.97 -23.36 25.30
C SER A 534 24.31 -24.83 25.17
N LEU A 535 25.57 -25.19 25.45
CA LEU A 535 26.04 -26.57 25.42
C LEU A 535 25.37 -27.43 26.49
N GLN A 536 25.26 -26.94 27.73
CA GLN A 536 24.52 -27.60 28.80
C GLN A 536 23.07 -27.85 28.40
N TYR A 537 22.39 -26.84 27.86
CA TYR A 537 21.01 -26.99 27.40
C TYR A 537 20.87 -28.10 26.35
N MET A 538 21.75 -28.15 25.36
CA MET A 538 21.74 -29.21 24.34
C MET A 538 21.96 -30.59 24.95
N VAL A 539 22.86 -30.74 25.92
CA VAL A 539 23.08 -32.00 26.66
C VAL A 539 21.84 -32.39 27.48
N ASP A 540 21.24 -31.43 28.19
CA ASP A 540 20.03 -31.64 28.99
C ASP A 540 18.86 -32.11 28.12
N ASN A 541 18.72 -31.52 26.93
CA ASN A 541 17.62 -31.76 26.00
C ASN A 541 17.94 -32.75 24.87
N THR A 542 19.04 -33.51 24.99
CA THR A 542 19.31 -34.64 24.10
C THR A 542 18.37 -35.79 24.42
N THR A 543 17.69 -36.31 23.40
CA THR A 543 16.75 -37.43 23.50
C THR A 543 17.28 -38.66 22.79
N GLY A 544 16.81 -39.85 23.20
CA GLY A 544 17.22 -41.14 22.62
C GLY A 544 18.60 -41.64 23.06
N SER A 545 18.90 -42.90 22.78
CA SER A 545 20.17 -43.55 23.19
C SER A 545 20.94 -44.20 22.05
N ASN A 546 20.39 -44.19 20.83
CA ASN A 546 20.99 -44.81 19.64
C ASN A 546 20.54 -44.01 18.41
N PRO A 547 21.46 -43.68 17.48
CA PRO A 547 22.90 -43.94 17.45
C PRO A 547 23.70 -43.03 18.36
N ALA A 548 25.01 -43.28 18.34
CA ALA A 548 26.00 -42.32 18.79
C ALA A 548 25.86 -41.00 18.01
N ARG A 549 25.87 -39.90 18.76
CA ARG A 549 25.76 -38.53 18.24
C ARG A 549 27.05 -37.79 18.56
N THR A 550 27.41 -36.79 17.75
CA THR A 550 28.62 -35.99 17.91
C THR A 550 28.33 -34.49 17.81
N ILE A 551 28.81 -33.73 18.79
CA ILE A 551 28.93 -32.28 18.66
C ILE A 551 30.40 -31.97 18.38
N ASN A 552 30.67 -31.47 17.18
CA ASN A 552 31.99 -31.02 16.76
C ASN A 552 32.12 -29.53 17.10
N LEU A 553 32.83 -29.24 18.17
CA LEU A 553 33.08 -27.87 18.63
C LEU A 553 34.42 -27.36 18.10
N SER A 554 34.54 -26.04 17.95
CA SER A 554 35.84 -25.40 17.72
C SER A 554 36.84 -25.78 18.81
N LYS A 555 38.09 -26.09 18.42
CA LYS A 555 39.20 -26.36 19.34
C LYS A 555 39.43 -25.25 20.37
N ALA A 556 39.05 -24.02 20.07
CA ALA A 556 39.12 -22.88 20.98
C ALA A 556 38.28 -23.07 22.27
N LEU A 557 37.24 -23.92 22.24
CA LEU A 557 36.36 -24.19 23.38
C LEU A 557 36.88 -25.29 24.31
N GLU A 558 37.94 -26.03 23.94
CA GLU A 558 38.40 -27.21 24.68
C GLU A 558 38.73 -26.93 26.15
N THR A 559 39.33 -25.77 26.43
CA THR A 559 39.69 -25.37 27.80
C THR A 559 38.52 -24.79 28.60
N GLN A 560 37.42 -24.45 27.93
CA GLN A 560 36.24 -23.81 28.52
C GLN A 560 35.16 -24.82 28.89
N VAL A 561 35.08 -25.96 28.18
CA VAL A 561 34.08 -27.00 28.43
C VAL A 561 34.47 -27.85 29.65
N PRO A 562 33.64 -27.90 30.72
CA PRO A 562 33.95 -28.68 31.90
C PRO A 562 33.95 -30.19 31.62
N ALA A 563 34.88 -30.92 32.24
CA ALA A 563 34.94 -32.38 32.13
C ALA A 563 33.64 -33.07 32.63
N SER A 564 32.94 -32.46 33.60
CA SER A 564 31.64 -32.95 34.08
C SER A 564 30.56 -32.93 32.99
N LEU A 565 30.54 -31.90 32.16
CA LEU A 565 29.59 -31.76 31.06
C LEU A 565 29.87 -32.78 29.95
N ILE A 566 31.15 -33.03 29.64
CA ILE A 566 31.55 -34.09 28.70
C ILE A 566 31.11 -35.46 29.22
N ALA A 567 31.27 -35.74 30.51
CA ALA A 567 30.83 -36.98 31.12
C ALA A 567 29.29 -37.14 31.11
N GLU A 568 28.55 -36.05 31.32
CA GLU A 568 27.09 -36.02 31.23
C GLU A 568 26.61 -36.30 29.80
N ALA A 569 27.22 -35.66 28.80
CA ALA A 569 26.94 -35.90 27.39
C ALA A 569 27.20 -37.38 27.03
N ALA A 570 28.34 -37.93 27.46
CA ALA A 570 28.69 -39.33 27.23
C ALA A 570 27.67 -40.30 27.86
N ALA A 571 27.15 -40.00 29.05
CA ALA A 571 26.10 -40.79 29.69
C ALA A 571 24.79 -40.82 28.88
N LYS A 572 24.59 -39.85 27.97
CA LYS A 572 23.47 -39.74 27.03
C LYS A 572 23.83 -40.20 25.60
N ASN A 573 24.93 -40.93 25.43
CA ASN A 573 25.44 -41.36 24.12
C ASN A 573 25.66 -40.19 23.13
N LEU A 574 26.06 -39.03 23.68
CA LEU A 574 26.44 -37.83 22.93
C LEU A 574 27.94 -37.58 23.15
N THR A 575 28.71 -37.62 22.08
CA THR A 575 30.14 -37.35 22.09
C THR A 575 30.37 -35.87 21.83
N ILE A 576 31.20 -35.21 22.64
CA ILE A 576 31.69 -33.86 22.35
C ILE A 576 33.12 -34.00 21.87
N GLN A 577 33.39 -33.50 20.66
CA GLN A 577 34.72 -33.50 20.05
C GLN A 577 35.17 -32.07 19.74
N PHE A 578 36.48 -31.87 19.69
CA PHE A 578 37.09 -30.57 19.40
C PHE A 578 37.87 -30.65 18.09
N ILE A 579 37.44 -29.90 17.09
CA ILE A 579 38.00 -29.89 15.73
C ILE A 579 38.64 -28.53 15.41
N TYR A 580 39.65 -28.53 14.53
CA TYR A 580 40.40 -27.34 14.12
C TYR A 580 39.67 -26.49 13.09
#